data_AF-A0A8T5ZNU6-F1
#
_entry.id   AF-A0A8T5ZNU6-F1
#
_cell.length_a   1.000
_cell.length_b   1.000
_cell.length_c   1.000
_cell.angle_alpha   90.00
_cell.angle_beta   90.00
_cell.angle_gamma   90.00
#
_symmetry.space_group_name_H-M   'P 1'
#
loop_
_entity.id
_entity.type
_entity.pdbx_description
1 polymer ?
#
loop_
_entity_poly.entity_id
_entity_poly.type
_entity_poly.pdbx_seq_one_letter_code
_entity_poly.pdbx_strand_id
1 'polypeptide(L)'
;ASITGAYKFTIHCEKSQVIMDVENHLYARKDIKQLGIAPMTSMFSCGTNERRMCDTIHPQIHDSDRLSMWRGNGEWICRPLNNPRKLQFNAYTDNNPKGFGLLQLDRDFSHYQDIMGWYNKRPSLWVEPRNKWGKGTIGLMEIPTTGETLDNIVCFWQPEKAVKAGDEFAFQYRLYWSAQPPVHCPLARVMATRTGMGGFSEGWAPGEHYPEKWARRFAVDFVGGDLKAAAPKGIEPVITLSSGEAKQIEI
;
A
#
# COMPACT_ATOMS: atom_id res chain seq x y z
N ALA A 1 -19.71 -22.24 -9.38
CA ALA A 1 -18.34 -21.80 -9.03
C ALA A 1 -17.42 -21.94 -10.25
N SER A 2 -16.58 -20.93 -10.51
CA SER A 2 -15.78 -20.80 -11.74
C SER A 2 -14.34 -21.32 -11.65
N ILE A 3 -13.84 -21.56 -10.43
CA ILE A 3 -12.50 -22.11 -10.16
C ILE A 3 -12.54 -23.05 -8.95
N THR A 4 -11.61 -24.00 -8.89
CA THR A 4 -11.33 -24.89 -7.75
C THR A 4 -9.85 -24.81 -7.45
N GLY A 5 -9.45 -25.06 -6.21
CA GLY A 5 -8.03 -25.14 -5.89
C GLY A 5 -7.75 -26.08 -4.74
N ALA A 6 -6.55 -26.65 -4.76
CA ALA A 6 -5.94 -27.35 -3.63
C ALA A 6 -4.87 -26.44 -3.04
N TYR A 7 -4.82 -26.35 -1.71
CA TYR A 7 -3.88 -25.50 -0.98
C TYR A 7 -3.15 -26.32 0.07
N LYS A 8 -1.86 -26.05 0.23
CA LYS A 8 -1.05 -26.49 1.37
C LYS A 8 -0.55 -25.25 2.09
N PHE A 9 -0.81 -25.20 3.38
CA PHE A 9 -0.33 -24.15 4.28
C PHE A 9 0.67 -24.75 5.26
N THR A 10 1.86 -24.17 5.36
CA THR A 10 2.81 -24.45 6.43
C THR A 10 3.02 -23.18 7.23
N ILE A 11 2.61 -23.20 8.49
CA ILE A 11 2.54 -22.00 9.35
C ILE A 11 3.57 -22.11 10.46
N HIS A 12 4.45 -21.12 10.54
CA HIS A 12 5.47 -20.96 11.56
C HIS A 12 5.08 -19.78 12.46
N CYS A 13 4.69 -20.08 13.70
CA CYS A 13 4.39 -19.06 14.71
C CYS A 13 5.67 -18.74 15.49
N GLU A 14 6.34 -17.67 15.12
CA GLU A 14 7.53 -17.18 15.81
C GLU A 14 7.17 -16.13 16.87
N LYS A 15 8.14 -15.73 17.69
CA LYS A 15 7.91 -14.76 18.77
C LYS A 15 7.47 -13.38 18.27
N SER A 16 7.96 -12.95 17.10
CA SER A 16 7.75 -11.60 16.56
C SER A 16 7.02 -11.56 15.22
N GLN A 17 6.70 -12.72 14.64
CA GLN A 17 6.07 -12.82 13.33
C GLN A 17 5.37 -14.17 13.15
N VAL A 18 4.43 -14.22 12.20
CA VAL A 18 3.91 -15.47 11.66
C VAL A 18 4.33 -15.56 10.20
N ILE A 19 5.02 -16.64 9.85
CA ILE A 19 5.42 -16.94 8.48
C ILE A 19 4.54 -18.07 7.96
N MET A 20 3.91 -17.87 6.81
CA MET A 20 3.05 -18.86 6.20
C MET A 20 3.50 -19.14 4.76
N ASP A 21 4.02 -20.34 4.53
CA ASP A 21 4.25 -20.85 3.18
C ASP A 21 2.94 -21.37 2.60
N VAL A 22 2.62 -20.90 1.38
CA VAL A 22 1.43 -21.27 0.64
C VAL A 22 1.83 -21.85 -0.70
N GLU A 23 1.40 -23.09 -0.93
CA GLU A 23 1.46 -23.73 -2.24
C GLU A 23 0.04 -23.99 -2.70
N ASN A 24 -0.28 -23.64 -3.95
CA ASN A 24 -1.60 -23.92 -4.51
C ASN A 24 -1.53 -24.50 -5.92
N HIS A 25 -2.56 -25.25 -6.26
CA HIS A 25 -2.90 -25.65 -7.62
C HIS A 25 -4.34 -25.25 -7.90
N LEU A 26 -4.54 -24.39 -8.89
CA LEU A 26 -5.84 -23.82 -9.25
C LEU A 26 -6.27 -24.37 -10.61
N TYR A 27 -7.55 -24.72 -10.72
CA TYR A 27 -8.16 -25.31 -11.91
C TYR A 27 -9.38 -24.50 -12.31
N ALA A 28 -9.29 -23.76 -13.42
CA ALA A 28 -10.38 -22.95 -13.94
C ALA A 28 -11.45 -23.84 -14.58
N ARG A 29 -12.69 -23.75 -14.10
CA ARG A 29 -13.85 -24.49 -14.64
C ARG A 29 -14.67 -23.70 -15.65
N LYS A 30 -14.48 -22.38 -15.66
CA LYS A 30 -15.10 -21.41 -16.58
C LYS A 30 -14.07 -20.34 -16.89
N ASP A 31 -14.33 -19.55 -17.93
CA ASP A 31 -13.60 -18.32 -18.17
C ASP A 31 -13.74 -17.36 -16.97
N ILE A 32 -12.63 -16.76 -16.54
CA ILE A 32 -12.58 -15.83 -15.40
C ILE A 32 -12.03 -14.51 -15.88
N LYS A 33 -12.80 -13.43 -15.65
CA LYS A 33 -12.41 -12.08 -16.06
C LYS A 33 -11.23 -11.54 -15.24
N GLN A 34 -11.19 -11.85 -13.95
CA GLN A 34 -10.18 -11.37 -13.03
C GLN A 34 -9.89 -12.43 -11.97
N LEU A 35 -8.66 -12.93 -11.96
CA LEU A 35 -8.15 -13.87 -10.96
C LEU A 35 -7.17 -13.12 -10.07
N GLY A 36 -7.41 -13.12 -8.76
CA GLY A 36 -6.50 -12.58 -7.76
C GLY A 36 -5.71 -13.69 -7.06
N ILE A 37 -4.39 -13.55 -7.05
CA ILE A 37 -3.43 -14.46 -6.41
C ILE A 37 -2.83 -13.75 -5.20
N ALA A 38 -2.67 -14.51 -4.11
CA ALA A 38 -2.26 -13.99 -2.80
C ALA A 38 -3.04 -12.72 -2.41
N PRO A 39 -4.39 -12.75 -2.42
CA PRO A 39 -5.17 -11.58 -2.06
C PRO A 39 -4.97 -11.24 -0.59
N MET A 40 -4.93 -9.94 -0.32
CA MET A 40 -4.90 -9.36 1.02
C MET A 40 -5.99 -8.29 1.11
N THR A 41 -6.67 -8.26 2.25
CA THR A 41 -7.63 -7.20 2.58
C THR A 41 -7.13 -6.42 3.78
N SER A 42 -7.53 -5.16 3.85
CA SER A 42 -7.22 -4.26 4.95
C SER A 42 -8.27 -3.16 5.02
N MET A 43 -8.13 -2.27 5.99
CA MET A 43 -9.01 -1.14 6.19
C MET A 43 -8.18 0.15 6.30
N PHE A 44 -8.61 1.18 5.58
CA PHE A 44 -8.14 2.55 5.72
C PHE A 44 -9.35 3.48 5.75
N SER A 45 -9.66 4.02 6.93
CA SER A 45 -10.70 5.03 7.09
C SER A 45 -10.12 6.41 6.87
N CYS A 46 -9.08 6.77 7.63
CA CYS A 46 -8.46 8.08 7.57
C CYS A 46 -7.02 8.05 8.10
N GLY A 47 -6.16 8.93 7.59
CA GLY A 47 -4.76 9.03 7.97
C GLY A 47 -4.15 10.37 7.58
N THR A 48 -2.86 10.54 7.83
CA THR A 48 -2.14 11.80 7.54
C THR A 48 -2.22 12.25 6.08
N ASN A 49 -2.33 11.32 5.13
CA ASN A 49 -2.44 11.60 3.70
C ASN A 49 -3.88 11.73 3.19
N GLU A 50 -4.89 11.28 3.93
CA GLU A 50 -6.31 11.39 3.58
C GLU A 50 -7.14 11.55 4.85
N ARG A 51 -7.54 12.80 5.12
CA ARG A 51 -8.15 13.22 6.38
C ARG A 51 -9.66 13.44 6.31
N ARG A 52 -10.30 13.25 5.15
CA ARG A 52 -11.72 13.55 4.96
C ARG A 52 -12.64 12.87 5.98
N MET A 53 -12.27 11.67 6.42
CA MET A 53 -13.03 10.88 7.40
C MET A 53 -12.45 10.96 8.82
N CYS A 54 -11.42 11.78 9.07
CA CYS A 54 -10.84 11.95 10.40
C CYS A 54 -11.66 12.92 11.26
N ASP A 55 -12.94 12.61 11.48
CA ASP A 55 -13.83 13.33 12.39
C ASP A 55 -14.13 12.46 13.62
N THR A 56 -13.07 12.09 14.33
CA THR A 56 -13.12 11.31 15.57
C THR A 56 -12.07 11.82 16.55
N ILE A 57 -12.09 11.33 17.79
CA ILE A 57 -11.03 11.63 18.77
C ILE A 57 -9.68 10.99 18.42
N HIS A 58 -9.64 10.05 17.46
CA HIS A 58 -8.45 9.34 17.03
C HIS A 58 -7.80 10.07 15.85
N PRO A 59 -6.49 10.39 15.89
CA PRO A 59 -5.84 11.12 14.80
C PRO A 59 -5.78 10.35 13.48
N GLN A 60 -5.71 9.02 13.55
CA GLN A 60 -5.66 8.11 12.40
C GLN A 60 -6.41 6.81 12.71
N ILE A 61 -7.04 6.22 11.70
CA ILE A 61 -7.81 4.97 11.80
C ILE A 61 -7.56 4.14 10.54
N HIS A 62 -6.67 3.16 10.65
CA HIS A 62 -6.32 2.22 9.57
C HIS A 62 -5.52 1.02 10.08
N ASP A 63 -5.62 -0.08 9.34
CA ASP A 63 -4.88 -1.33 9.56
C ASP A 63 -3.58 -1.38 8.76
N SER A 64 -3.48 -0.56 7.73
CA SER A 64 -2.32 -0.35 6.89
C SER A 64 -2.40 1.05 6.31
N ASP A 65 -1.26 1.72 6.11
CA ASP A 65 -1.20 3.08 5.56
C ASP A 65 -0.70 3.11 4.12
N ARG A 66 -0.15 2.00 3.61
CA ARG A 66 0.45 1.94 2.27
C ARG A 66 0.44 0.53 1.67
N LEU A 67 0.41 0.49 0.34
CA LEU A 67 0.93 -0.63 -0.44
C LEU A 67 2.40 -0.38 -0.73
N SER A 68 3.28 -1.32 -0.36
CA SER A 68 4.68 -1.34 -0.77
C SER A 68 4.92 -2.46 -1.77
N MET A 69 5.76 -2.22 -2.78
CA MET A 69 6.07 -3.17 -3.84
C MET A 69 7.57 -3.18 -4.10
N TRP A 70 8.14 -4.37 -4.24
CA TRP A 70 9.47 -4.59 -4.79
C TRP A 70 9.31 -5.29 -6.14
N ARG A 71 9.48 -4.50 -7.20
CA ARG A 71 9.19 -4.94 -8.56
C ARG A 71 10.22 -5.90 -9.11
N GLY A 72 9.85 -6.65 -10.14
CA GLY A 72 10.75 -7.59 -10.82
C GLY A 72 12.01 -6.92 -11.39
N ASN A 73 11.87 -5.67 -11.86
CA ASN A 73 12.98 -4.83 -12.33
C ASN A 73 13.87 -4.28 -11.19
N GLY A 74 13.52 -4.50 -9.92
CA GLY A 74 14.26 -4.03 -8.75
C GLY A 74 13.80 -2.70 -8.17
N GLU A 75 12.87 -1.99 -8.81
CA GLU A 75 12.28 -0.75 -8.32
C GLU A 75 11.47 -0.99 -7.03
N TRP A 76 11.57 -0.06 -6.08
CA TRP A 76 10.72 -0.02 -4.89
C TRP A 76 9.66 1.06 -5.05
N ILE A 77 8.39 0.69 -4.86
CA ILE A 77 7.26 1.63 -4.90
C ILE A 77 6.58 1.68 -3.53
N CYS A 78 6.24 2.89 -3.10
CA CYS A 78 5.38 3.17 -1.96
C CYS A 78 4.13 3.89 -2.44
N ARG A 79 2.95 3.26 -2.32
CA ARG A 79 1.65 3.84 -2.62
C ARG A 79 0.87 4.04 -1.31
N PRO A 80 0.82 5.26 -0.73
CA PRO A 80 -0.04 5.56 0.41
C PRO A 80 -1.49 5.21 0.10
N LEU A 81 -2.23 4.61 1.01
CA LEU A 81 -3.63 4.21 0.82
C LEU A 81 -4.57 5.39 1.04
N ASN A 82 -5.70 5.41 0.34
CA ASN A 82 -6.72 6.44 0.48
C ASN A 82 -8.09 5.83 0.78
N ASN A 83 -9.00 6.67 1.29
CA ASN A 83 -10.44 6.39 1.37
C ASN A 83 -11.20 7.28 0.36
N PRO A 84 -11.19 6.90 -0.93
CA PRO A 84 -11.69 7.75 -2.01
C PRO A 84 -13.22 7.91 -1.93
N ARG A 85 -13.75 8.95 -2.59
CA ARG A 85 -15.22 9.17 -2.69
C ARG A 85 -15.93 8.21 -3.64
N LYS A 86 -15.17 7.55 -4.52
CA LYS A 86 -15.64 6.58 -5.52
C LYS A 86 -14.67 5.42 -5.55
N LEU A 87 -15.15 4.24 -5.94
CA LEU A 87 -14.29 3.07 -6.13
C LEU A 87 -13.11 3.43 -7.04
N GLN A 88 -11.89 3.14 -6.57
CA GLN A 88 -10.67 3.28 -7.36
C GLN A 88 -10.00 1.92 -7.54
N PHE A 89 -9.47 1.69 -8.73
CA PHE A 89 -8.67 0.53 -9.05
C PHE A 89 -7.37 0.98 -9.72
N ASN A 90 -6.24 0.66 -9.11
CA ASN A 90 -4.91 0.96 -9.62
C ASN A 90 -4.24 -0.38 -10.01
N ALA A 91 -3.61 -0.43 -11.17
CA ALA A 91 -2.93 -1.62 -11.67
C ALA A 91 -1.46 -1.30 -11.96
N TYR A 92 -0.55 -1.96 -11.24
CA TYR A 92 0.90 -1.80 -11.41
C TYR A 92 1.44 -2.99 -12.19
N THR A 93 1.69 -2.82 -13.49
CA THR A 93 2.24 -3.87 -14.35
C THR A 93 3.61 -4.31 -13.86
N ASP A 94 3.87 -5.61 -13.85
CA ASP A 94 5.18 -6.17 -13.50
C ASP A 94 5.42 -7.52 -14.19
N ASN A 95 6.66 -8.01 -14.09
CA ASN A 95 7.06 -9.35 -14.51
C ASN A 95 7.91 -10.00 -13.42
N ASN A 96 7.37 -11.03 -12.76
CA ASN A 96 7.96 -11.68 -11.58
C ASN A 96 8.28 -10.67 -10.44
N PRO A 97 7.26 -10.12 -9.77
CA PRO A 97 7.48 -9.24 -8.62
C PRO A 97 8.32 -9.97 -7.57
N LYS A 98 9.21 -9.24 -6.89
CA LYS A 98 10.02 -9.78 -5.79
C LYS A 98 9.26 -9.78 -4.48
N GLY A 99 8.27 -8.91 -4.35
CA GLY A 99 7.28 -8.95 -3.28
C GLY A 99 6.40 -7.72 -3.24
N PHE A 100 5.30 -7.79 -2.50
CA PHE A 100 4.40 -6.66 -2.27
C PHE A 100 3.59 -6.88 -1.00
N GLY A 101 3.09 -5.80 -0.40
CA GLY A 101 2.38 -5.92 0.86
C GLY A 101 1.64 -4.66 1.29
N LEU A 102 0.56 -4.85 2.04
CA LEU A 102 -0.10 -3.79 2.80
C LEU A 102 0.63 -3.67 4.14
N LEU A 103 1.23 -2.50 4.37
CA LEU A 103 2.13 -2.28 5.49
C LEU A 103 1.53 -1.29 6.50
N GLN A 104 1.82 -1.55 7.77
CA GLN A 104 1.57 -0.67 8.90
C GLN A 104 2.91 -0.34 9.59
N LEU A 105 3.61 0.65 9.02
CA LEU A 105 4.95 1.01 9.46
C LEU A 105 4.98 2.10 10.54
N ASP A 106 3.94 2.93 10.61
CA ASP A 106 3.72 3.82 11.74
C ASP A 106 3.16 3.02 12.92
N ARG A 107 3.89 3.03 14.04
CA ARG A 107 3.59 2.22 15.23
C ARG A 107 3.60 3.04 16.51
N ASP A 108 3.76 4.36 16.40
CA ASP A 108 3.69 5.25 17.55
C ASP A 108 2.25 5.33 18.03
N PHE A 109 2.00 4.96 19.30
CA PHE A 109 0.66 5.02 19.86
C PHE A 109 0.06 6.43 19.81
N SER A 110 0.90 7.47 19.93
CA SER A 110 0.45 8.85 19.94
C SER A 110 -0.22 9.31 18.64
N HIS A 111 0.06 8.61 17.54
CA HIS A 111 -0.52 8.86 16.23
C HIS A 111 -1.91 8.24 16.03
N TYR A 112 -2.36 7.38 16.95
CA TYR A 112 -3.65 6.68 16.87
C TYR A 112 -4.53 6.92 18.09
N GLN A 113 -3.94 6.97 19.30
CA GLN A 113 -4.65 7.22 20.56
C GLN A 113 -5.85 6.28 20.79
N ASP A 114 -5.78 5.05 20.28
CA ASP A 114 -6.88 4.07 20.36
C ASP A 114 -6.44 2.83 21.15
N ILE A 115 -7.00 2.72 22.37
CA ILE A 115 -6.78 1.60 23.30
C ILE A 115 -7.72 0.41 23.06
N MET A 116 -8.68 0.54 22.15
CA MET A 116 -9.60 -0.53 21.75
C MET A 116 -9.11 -1.19 20.47
N GLY A 117 -8.86 -0.41 19.42
CA GLY A 117 -8.46 -0.90 18.10
C GLY A 117 -6.98 -1.24 17.97
N TRP A 118 -6.11 -0.65 18.81
CA TRP A 118 -4.65 -0.84 18.81
C TRP A 118 -4.03 -0.85 17.40
N TYR A 119 -4.48 0.07 16.53
CA TYR A 119 -4.07 0.15 15.13
C TYR A 119 -2.54 0.21 14.94
N ASN A 120 -1.83 0.89 15.85
CA ASN A 120 -0.38 0.99 15.88
C ASN A 120 0.33 -0.37 16.11
N LYS A 121 -0.40 -1.38 16.60
CA LYS A 121 0.11 -2.74 16.84
C LYS A 121 -0.28 -3.74 15.75
N ARG A 122 -1.21 -3.41 14.84
CA ARG A 122 -1.65 -4.32 13.78
C ARG A 122 -0.49 -4.73 12.87
N PRO A 123 -0.49 -5.97 12.35
CA PRO A 123 0.62 -6.46 11.55
C PRO A 123 0.61 -5.83 10.16
N SER A 124 1.81 -5.65 9.60
CA SER A 124 1.99 -5.60 8.16
C SER A 124 1.87 -7.01 7.58
N LEU A 125 1.43 -7.11 6.33
CA LEU A 125 1.45 -8.35 5.54
C LEU A 125 2.31 -8.16 4.30
N TRP A 126 3.34 -8.99 4.15
CA TRP A 126 4.18 -9.04 2.94
C TRP A 126 4.06 -10.38 2.22
N VAL A 127 3.82 -10.34 0.91
CA VAL A 127 3.86 -11.49 0.00
C VAL A 127 5.22 -11.56 -0.66
N GLU A 128 5.89 -12.70 -0.54
CA GLU A 128 7.11 -13.05 -1.27
C GLU A 128 6.79 -14.21 -2.24
N PRO A 129 6.74 -13.96 -3.56
CA PRO A 129 6.65 -15.03 -4.55
C PRO A 129 7.82 -16.01 -4.45
N ARG A 130 7.53 -17.31 -4.46
CA ARG A 130 8.54 -18.39 -4.35
C ARG A 130 8.77 -19.14 -5.66
N ASN A 131 8.01 -18.81 -6.70
CA ASN A 131 8.22 -19.25 -8.07
C ASN A 131 8.00 -18.08 -9.06
N LYS A 132 8.25 -18.31 -10.36
CA LYS A 132 8.10 -17.28 -11.40
C LYS A 132 6.62 -17.07 -11.75
N TRP A 133 6.06 -15.93 -11.34
CA TRP A 133 4.66 -15.57 -11.60
C TRP A 133 4.42 -15.01 -13.00
N GLY A 134 5.47 -14.71 -13.75
CA GLY A 134 5.39 -14.15 -15.09
C GLY A 134 4.86 -12.73 -15.11
N LYS A 135 4.26 -12.35 -16.25
CA LYS A 135 3.67 -11.03 -16.47
C LYS A 135 2.29 -10.91 -15.82
N GLY A 136 2.01 -9.74 -15.27
CA GLY A 136 0.73 -9.44 -14.64
C GLY A 136 0.73 -8.04 -14.03
N THR A 137 -0.18 -7.83 -13.10
CA THR A 137 -0.32 -6.57 -12.37
C THR A 137 -0.49 -6.83 -10.88
N ILE A 138 0.10 -5.97 -10.06
CA ILE A 138 -0.32 -5.83 -8.66
C ILE A 138 -1.53 -4.89 -8.70
N GLY A 139 -2.71 -5.44 -8.40
CA GLY A 139 -3.97 -4.69 -8.35
C GLY A 139 -4.22 -4.14 -6.95
N LEU A 140 -4.62 -2.88 -6.86
CA LEU A 140 -5.05 -2.22 -5.63
C LEU A 140 -6.46 -1.64 -5.83
N MET A 141 -7.41 -2.11 -5.04
CA MET A 141 -8.78 -1.61 -4.99
C MET A 141 -9.00 -0.83 -3.70
N GLU A 142 -9.47 0.41 -3.84
CA GLU A 142 -9.81 1.31 -2.73
C GLU A 142 -11.31 1.62 -2.81
N ILE A 143 -12.08 1.06 -1.88
CA ILE A 143 -13.53 1.15 -1.81
C ILE A 143 -13.90 2.31 -0.87
N PRO A 144 -14.86 3.18 -1.21
CA PRO A 144 -15.32 4.20 -0.29
C PRO A 144 -15.90 3.57 0.98
N THR A 145 -15.46 4.04 2.15
CA THR A 145 -16.05 3.67 3.44
C THR A 145 -16.36 4.90 4.29
N THR A 146 -17.33 4.77 5.17
CA THR A 146 -17.69 5.78 6.17
C THR A 146 -17.20 5.45 7.58
N GLY A 147 -16.58 4.28 7.79
CA GLY A 147 -16.06 3.86 9.10
C GLY A 147 -15.11 2.66 9.00
N GLU A 148 -14.66 2.18 10.16
CA GLU A 148 -13.62 1.15 10.29
C GLU A 148 -14.10 -0.31 10.27
N THR A 149 -15.41 -0.55 10.34
CA THR A 149 -15.96 -1.89 10.59
C THR A 149 -15.90 -2.83 9.38
N LEU A 150 -15.68 -2.27 8.19
CA LEU A 150 -15.59 -3.01 6.94
C LEU A 150 -14.25 -2.73 6.27
N ASP A 151 -13.56 -3.79 5.87
CA ASP A 151 -12.39 -3.71 5.01
C ASP A 151 -12.75 -3.03 3.69
N ASN A 152 -11.95 -2.04 3.31
CA ASN A 152 -12.16 -1.24 2.10
C ASN A 152 -10.93 -1.21 1.20
N ILE A 153 -9.86 -1.92 1.56
CA ILE A 153 -8.64 -2.06 0.78
C ILE A 153 -8.49 -3.52 0.35
N VAL A 154 -8.25 -3.74 -0.94
CA VAL A 154 -7.95 -5.07 -1.49
C VAL A 154 -6.71 -4.97 -2.37
N CYS A 155 -5.73 -5.84 -2.14
CA CYS A 155 -4.55 -5.97 -2.98
C CYS A 155 -4.33 -7.43 -3.39
N PHE A 156 -3.90 -7.67 -4.64
CA PHE A 156 -3.63 -9.01 -5.15
C PHE A 156 -2.74 -8.94 -6.39
N TRP A 157 -2.11 -10.07 -6.74
CA TRP A 157 -1.51 -10.24 -8.05
C TRP A 157 -2.53 -10.77 -9.06
N GLN A 158 -2.58 -10.16 -10.24
CA GLN A 158 -3.40 -10.59 -11.36
C GLN A 158 -2.50 -10.98 -12.54
N PRO A 159 -2.46 -12.26 -12.94
CA PRO A 159 -1.75 -12.68 -14.14
C PRO A 159 -2.28 -11.97 -15.40
N GLU A 160 -1.39 -11.64 -16.34
CA GLU A 160 -1.75 -10.97 -17.61
C GLU A 160 -2.59 -11.87 -18.52
N LYS A 161 -2.27 -13.16 -18.54
CA LYS A 161 -2.99 -14.14 -19.37
C LYS A 161 -4.45 -14.23 -18.91
N ALA A 162 -5.38 -14.00 -19.84
CA ALA A 162 -6.79 -14.25 -19.61
C ALA A 162 -7.04 -15.71 -19.22
N VAL A 163 -7.81 -15.92 -18.15
CA VAL A 163 -8.07 -17.25 -17.61
C VAL A 163 -9.21 -17.91 -18.35
N LYS A 164 -8.94 -19.04 -19.00
CA LYS A 164 -9.91 -19.85 -19.74
C LYS A 164 -10.29 -21.10 -18.98
N ALA A 165 -11.48 -21.64 -19.26
CA ALA A 165 -11.87 -22.96 -18.77
C ALA A 165 -10.81 -24.01 -19.16
N GLY A 166 -10.39 -24.84 -18.21
CA GLY A 166 -9.33 -25.83 -18.39
C GLY A 166 -7.92 -25.32 -18.10
N ASP A 167 -7.70 -24.00 -17.91
CA ASP A 167 -6.39 -23.50 -17.48
C ASP A 167 -6.06 -23.97 -16.06
N GLU A 168 -4.80 -24.32 -15.86
CA GLU A 168 -4.21 -24.69 -14.58
C GLU A 168 -3.14 -23.68 -14.16
N PHE A 169 -3.09 -23.38 -12.87
CA PHE A 169 -2.10 -22.48 -12.29
C PHE A 169 -1.48 -23.09 -11.04
N ALA A 170 -0.19 -22.87 -10.85
CA ALA A 170 0.51 -23.29 -9.64
C ALA A 170 1.32 -22.10 -9.09
N PHE A 171 0.82 -21.49 -8.03
CA PHE A 171 1.51 -20.39 -7.35
C PHE A 171 2.08 -20.87 -6.03
N GLN A 172 3.33 -20.47 -5.78
CA GLN A 172 3.99 -20.66 -4.50
C GLN A 172 4.39 -19.28 -3.98
N TYR A 173 4.06 -19.01 -2.73
CA TYR A 173 4.43 -17.76 -2.07
C TYR A 173 4.52 -17.94 -0.57
N ARG A 174 5.22 -17.00 0.06
CA ARG A 174 5.32 -16.88 1.50
C ARG A 174 4.68 -15.59 1.96
N LEU A 175 3.91 -15.67 3.03
CA LEU A 175 3.32 -14.55 3.72
C LEU A 175 4.08 -14.27 5.01
N TYR A 176 4.41 -13.01 5.25
CA TYR A 176 5.02 -12.55 6.49
C TYR A 176 4.05 -11.61 7.20
N TRP A 177 3.52 -12.04 8.33
CA TRP A 177 2.68 -11.25 9.22
C TRP A 177 3.55 -10.75 10.36
N SER A 178 3.88 -9.47 10.35
CA SER A 178 4.93 -8.93 11.22
C SER A 178 4.84 -7.42 11.37
N ALA A 179 5.53 -6.85 12.34
CA ALA A 179 5.61 -5.39 12.49
C ALA A 179 6.39 -4.72 11.34
N GLN A 180 7.30 -5.44 10.69
CA GLN A 180 8.16 -4.96 9.60
C GLN A 180 8.30 -6.06 8.54
N PRO A 181 8.22 -5.75 7.24
CA PRO A 181 8.43 -6.75 6.20
C PRO A 181 9.83 -7.37 6.31
N PRO A 182 10.04 -8.61 5.81
CA PRO A 182 11.33 -9.31 5.90
C PRO A 182 12.43 -8.69 5.02
N VAL A 183 12.05 -7.75 4.15
CA VAL A 183 12.91 -7.09 3.18
C VAL A 183 12.69 -5.58 3.24
N HIS A 184 13.76 -4.83 3.02
CA HIS A 184 13.73 -3.37 3.02
C HIS A 184 14.40 -2.82 1.76
N CYS A 185 13.93 -1.67 1.29
CA CYS A 185 14.63 -0.91 0.26
C CYS A 185 16.03 -0.55 0.79
N PRO A 186 17.12 -0.80 0.02
CA PRO A 186 18.45 -0.38 0.42
C PRO A 186 18.65 1.14 0.34
N LEU A 187 17.71 1.85 -0.30
CA LEU A 187 17.68 3.31 -0.41
C LEU A 187 16.77 3.92 0.67
N ALA A 188 16.55 5.23 0.57
CA ALA A 188 15.56 5.93 1.37
C ALA A 188 14.15 5.36 1.14
N ARG A 189 13.35 5.32 2.21
CA ARG A 189 11.93 4.95 2.17
C ARG A 189 11.08 6.09 2.67
N VAL A 190 9.83 6.15 2.22
CA VAL A 190 8.84 7.08 2.77
C VAL A 190 8.58 6.71 4.24
N MET A 191 8.75 7.66 5.14
CA MET A 191 8.36 7.55 6.55
C MET A 191 6.87 7.90 6.68
N ALA A 192 6.49 9.08 6.23
CA ALA A 192 5.14 9.62 6.33
C ALA A 192 4.76 10.38 5.05
N THR A 193 3.46 10.45 4.78
CA THR A 193 2.90 11.31 3.74
C THR A 193 1.81 12.15 4.38
N ARG A 194 1.94 13.48 4.35
CA ARG A 194 0.92 14.40 4.82
C ARG A 194 0.35 15.14 3.64
N THR A 195 -0.97 15.30 3.62
CA THR A 195 -1.61 16.15 2.63
C THR A 195 -2.53 17.16 3.30
N GLY A 196 -2.65 18.32 2.67
CA GLY A 196 -3.41 19.43 3.23
C GLY A 196 -3.79 20.45 2.18
N MET A 197 -4.50 21.46 2.63
CA MET A 197 -4.78 22.63 1.82
C MET A 197 -3.45 23.26 1.37
N GLY A 198 -3.37 23.64 0.10
CA GLY A 198 -2.27 24.42 -0.47
C GLY A 198 -2.80 25.70 -1.12
N GLY A 199 -1.90 26.45 -1.77
CA GLY A 199 -2.24 27.72 -2.44
C GLY A 199 -1.96 28.96 -1.59
N PHE A 200 -1.28 28.80 -0.45
CA PHE A 200 -0.87 29.86 0.47
C PHE A 200 0.52 29.56 1.03
N SER A 201 1.26 30.56 1.51
CA SER A 201 2.58 30.36 2.12
C SER A 201 2.49 29.45 3.36
N GLU A 202 3.47 28.57 3.56
CA GLU A 202 3.49 27.74 4.77
C GLU A 202 3.49 28.61 6.05
N GLY A 203 2.75 28.16 7.07
CA GLY A 203 2.49 28.93 8.29
C GLY A 203 1.34 29.95 8.20
N TRP A 204 0.83 30.24 7.00
CA TRP A 204 -0.26 31.20 6.77
C TRP A 204 -1.52 30.51 6.22
N ALA A 205 -2.06 29.55 6.97
CA ALA A 205 -3.35 28.95 6.63
C ALA A 205 -4.40 30.06 6.42
N PRO A 206 -5.18 30.02 5.32
CA PRO A 206 -6.11 31.10 5.00
C PRO A 206 -7.16 31.21 6.10
N GLY A 207 -7.15 32.35 6.78
CA GLY A 207 -8.23 32.78 7.66
C GLY A 207 -9.33 33.44 6.84
N GLU A 208 -9.48 34.75 6.98
CA GLU A 208 -10.51 35.52 6.27
C GLU A 208 -10.20 35.74 4.78
N HIS A 209 -8.96 35.47 4.35
CA HIS A 209 -8.53 35.64 2.96
C HIS A 209 -8.21 34.28 2.33
N TYR A 210 -9.16 33.78 1.54
CA TYR A 210 -8.99 32.56 0.76
C TYR A 210 -8.03 32.78 -0.43
N PRO A 211 -7.28 31.75 -0.83
CA PRO A 211 -6.46 31.84 -2.02
C PRO A 211 -7.34 31.96 -3.26
N GLU A 212 -6.94 32.78 -4.23
CA GLU A 212 -7.63 32.89 -5.53
C GLU A 212 -7.67 31.55 -6.27
N LYS A 213 -6.63 30.73 -6.07
CA LYS A 213 -6.51 29.38 -6.63
C LYS A 213 -6.23 28.38 -5.52
N TRP A 214 -7.17 27.47 -5.32
CA TRP A 214 -7.00 26.36 -4.40
C TRP A 214 -5.99 25.35 -4.96
N ALA A 215 -5.11 24.86 -4.09
CA ALA A 215 -4.20 23.78 -4.40
C ALA A 215 -4.20 22.74 -3.28
N ARG A 216 -3.52 21.61 -3.53
CA ARG A 216 -3.20 20.61 -2.50
C ARG A 216 -1.71 20.68 -2.22
N ARG A 217 -1.34 20.68 -0.94
CA ARG A 217 0.05 20.52 -0.49
C ARG A 217 0.30 19.06 -0.12
N PHE A 218 1.50 18.59 -0.42
CA PHE A 218 2.01 17.28 -0.07
C PHE A 218 3.34 17.47 0.67
N ALA A 219 3.50 16.84 1.82
CA ALA A 219 4.78 16.70 2.49
C ALA A 219 5.09 15.20 2.58
N VAL A 220 6.24 14.79 2.04
CA VAL A 220 6.66 13.39 1.98
C VAL A 220 7.99 13.27 2.71
N ASP A 221 7.96 12.70 3.91
CA ASP A 221 9.17 12.52 4.70
C ASP A 221 9.88 11.25 4.26
N PHE A 222 11.18 11.32 3.99
CA PHE A 222 12.00 10.16 3.69
C PHE A 222 12.96 9.84 4.83
N VAL A 223 13.24 8.55 5.04
CA VAL A 223 14.14 8.06 6.08
C VAL A 223 15.00 6.90 5.56
N GLY A 224 16.20 6.75 6.09
CA GLY A 224 17.13 5.67 5.73
C GLY A 224 17.92 5.94 4.45
N GLY A 225 18.60 4.91 3.95
CA GLY A 225 19.52 5.01 2.82
C GLY A 225 20.61 6.08 3.03
N ASP A 226 21.06 6.66 1.92
CA ASP A 226 22.16 7.63 1.92
C ASP A 226 21.72 9.09 2.13
N LEU A 227 20.50 9.34 2.63
CA LEU A 227 19.97 10.71 2.77
C LEU A 227 20.91 11.65 3.52
N LYS A 228 21.55 11.19 4.61
CA LYS A 228 22.50 12.00 5.38
C LYS A 228 23.75 12.39 4.57
N ALA A 229 24.21 11.50 3.70
CA ALA A 229 25.37 11.74 2.85
C ALA A 229 25.01 12.53 1.57
N ALA A 230 23.76 12.42 1.12
CA ALA A 230 23.22 13.12 -0.04
C ALA A 230 22.81 14.57 0.28
N ALA A 231 22.25 14.84 1.48
CA ALA A 231 21.72 16.14 1.84
C ALA A 231 22.72 17.32 1.64
N PRO A 232 24.00 17.23 2.04
CA PRO A 232 24.96 18.30 1.78
C PRO A 232 25.29 18.52 0.30
N LYS A 233 25.04 17.52 -0.56
CA LYS A 233 25.27 17.59 -2.01
C LYS A 233 24.07 18.15 -2.77
N GLY A 234 22.95 18.38 -2.08
CA GLY A 234 21.67 18.65 -2.70
C GLY A 234 20.94 17.37 -3.07
N ILE A 235 19.61 17.39 -2.85
CA ILE A 235 18.69 16.36 -3.29
C ILE A 235 17.76 17.03 -4.29
N GLU A 236 17.50 16.37 -5.42
CA GLU A 236 16.57 16.87 -6.44
C GLU A 236 15.36 15.93 -6.53
N PRO A 237 14.12 16.46 -6.49
CA PRO A 237 12.93 15.62 -6.58
C PRO A 237 12.55 15.46 -8.04
N VAL A 238 12.47 14.21 -8.51
CA VAL A 238 11.90 13.92 -9.84
C VAL A 238 10.40 13.75 -9.69
N ILE A 239 9.64 14.77 -10.11
CA ILE A 239 8.18 14.80 -9.97
C ILE A 239 7.52 14.63 -11.34
N THR A 240 6.69 13.59 -11.46
CA THR A 240 5.85 13.35 -12.63
C THR A 240 4.39 13.48 -12.24
N LEU A 241 3.62 14.26 -13.00
CA LEU A 241 2.19 14.48 -12.77
C LEU A 241 1.39 13.97 -13.97
N SER A 242 0.26 13.32 -13.70
CA SER A 242 -0.73 12.99 -14.74
C SER A 242 -1.58 14.19 -15.16
N SER A 243 -1.71 15.19 -14.28
CA SER A 243 -2.47 16.42 -14.51
C SER A 243 -2.08 17.51 -13.50
N GLY A 244 -2.38 18.77 -13.82
CA GLY A 244 -2.04 19.92 -12.98
C GLY A 244 -0.59 20.36 -13.09
N GLU A 245 -0.13 21.15 -12.13
CA GLU A 245 1.24 21.67 -12.04
C GLU A 245 1.76 21.54 -10.59
N ALA A 246 3.06 21.26 -10.45
CA ALA A 246 3.75 21.31 -9.16
C ALA A 246 4.46 22.66 -9.02
N LYS A 247 4.23 23.35 -7.91
CA LYS A 247 4.84 24.63 -7.56
C LYS A 247 5.26 24.60 -6.10
N GLN A 248 6.19 25.49 -5.72
CA GLN A 248 6.69 25.61 -4.34
C GLN A 248 7.27 24.27 -3.84
N ILE A 249 8.18 23.71 -4.63
CA ILE A 249 8.87 22.46 -4.29
C ILE A 249 10.04 22.81 -3.39
N GLU A 250 10.03 22.25 -2.18
CA GLU A 250 11.04 22.44 -1.14
C GLU A 250 11.51 21.06 -0.65
N ILE A 251 12.81 20.94 -0.35
CA ILE A 251 13.45 19.72 0.18
C ILE A 251 14.24 20.08 1.43
#